data_AF-A0A075FME2-F1
#
_entry.id   AF-A0A075FME2-F1
#
_cell.length_a   1.000
_cell.length_b   1.000
_cell.length_c   1.000
_cell.angle_alpha   90.00
_cell.angle_beta   90.00
_cell.angle_gamma   90.00
#
_symmetry.space_group_name_H-M   'P 1'
#
loop_
_entity.id
_entity.type
_entity.pdbx_description
1 polymer ?
#
loop_
_entity_poly.entity_id
_entity_poly.type
_entity_poly.pdbx_seq_one_letter_code
_entity_poly.pdbx_strand_id
1 'polypeptide(L)' 'MPADDFVVTPWNVEGDIDYDKLIKRFGTQKITTELLSKIEKFTKESHFMLRRGIFSHTGI' A
#
# COMPACT_ATOMS: atom_id res chain seq x y z
N MET A 1 -12.53 21.21 -13.91
CA MET A 1 -12.47 19.75 -13.78
C MET A 1 -12.56 19.45 -12.29
N PRO A 2 -13.31 18.44 -11.83
CA PRO A 2 -13.37 18.14 -10.41
C PRO A 2 -11.95 17.81 -9.93
N ALA A 3 -11.53 18.38 -8.82
CA ALA A 3 -10.14 18.39 -8.34
C ALA A 3 -9.69 17.05 -7.72
N ASP A 4 -10.35 15.93 -8.03
CA ASP A 4 -10.39 14.77 -7.12
C ASP A 4 -10.15 13.38 -7.74
N ASP A 5 -9.78 13.29 -9.02
CA ASP A 5 -9.40 12.02 -9.66
C ASP A 5 -7.93 12.04 -10.08
N PHE A 6 -7.07 11.35 -9.32
CA PHE A 6 -5.71 11.02 -9.74
C PHE A 6 -5.71 9.87 -10.75
N VAL A 7 -4.69 9.82 -11.61
CA VAL A 7 -4.49 8.75 -12.58
C VAL A 7 -3.35 7.87 -12.10
N VAL A 8 -3.63 6.57 -11.95
CA VAL A 8 -2.59 5.55 -11.71
C VAL A 8 -2.82 4.40 -12.67
N THR A 9 -1.85 4.20 -13.55
CA THR A 9 -1.75 3.09 -14.49
C THR A 9 -0.30 2.60 -14.54
N PRO A 10 0.00 1.44 -15.13
CA PRO A 10 1.39 0.98 -15.30
C PRO A 10 2.32 1.94 -16.07
N TRP A 11 1.76 2.89 -16.83
CA TRP A 11 2.53 3.79 -17.71
C TRP A 11 2.41 5.27 -17.33
N ASN A 12 1.44 5.63 -16.49
CA ASN A 12 1.16 7.02 -16.15
C ASN A 12 0.69 7.18 -14.70
N VAL A 13 1.23 8.20 -14.03
CA VAL A 13 0.92 8.58 -12.65
C VAL A 13 0.81 10.09 -12.57
N GLU A 14 -0.39 10.62 -12.29
CA GLU A 14 -0.67 12.06 -12.29
C GLU A 14 -1.66 12.45 -11.18
N GLY A 15 -1.46 13.64 -10.60
CA GLY A 15 -2.31 14.22 -9.55
C GLY A 15 -1.87 13.90 -8.12
N ASP A 16 -2.57 14.46 -7.13
CA ASP A 16 -2.37 14.13 -5.71
C ASP A 16 -3.01 12.78 -5.40
N ILE A 17 -2.17 11.79 -5.09
CA ILE A 17 -2.61 10.40 -4.93
C ILE A 17 -3.14 10.18 -3.51
N ASP A 18 -4.44 9.93 -3.40
CA ASP A 18 -5.04 9.37 -2.19
C ASP A 18 -4.87 7.84 -2.20
N TYR A 19 -3.91 7.36 -1.42
CA TYR A 19 -3.61 5.93 -1.32
C TYR A 19 -4.76 5.11 -0.71
N ASP A 20 -5.62 5.70 0.13
CA ASP A 20 -6.78 5.00 0.69
C ASP A 20 -7.85 4.77 -0.39
N LYS A 21 -8.07 5.75 -1.28
CA LYS A 21 -8.89 5.56 -2.49
C LYS A 21 -8.25 4.56 -3.46
N LEU A 22 -6.92 4.64 -3.66
CA LEU A 22 -6.19 3.75 -4.57
C LEU A 22 -6.30 2.27 -4.13
N ILE A 23 -6.09 1.99 -2.84
CA ILE A 23 -6.22 0.65 -2.26
C ILE A 23 -7.62 0.08 -2.50
N LYS A 24 -8.68 0.89 -2.27
CA LYS A 24 -10.06 0.49 -2.54
C LYS A 24 -10.31 0.22 -4.03
N ARG A 25 -9.79 1.06 -4.92
CA ARG A 25 -9.95 0.93 -6.38
C ARG A 25 -9.30 -0.34 -6.94
N PHE A 26 -8.11 -0.68 -6.45
CA PHE A 26 -7.37 -1.87 -6.89
C PHE A 26 -7.72 -3.14 -6.10
N GLY A 27 -8.55 -3.03 -5.04
CA GLY A 27 -8.94 -4.16 -4.20
C GLY A 27 -7.78 -4.75 -3.39
N THR A 28 -6.76 -3.96 -3.08
CA THR A 28 -5.62 -4.39 -2.26
C THR A 28 -5.87 -4.19 -0.78
N GLN A 29 -4.94 -4.62 0.06
CA GLN A 29 -5.02 -4.49 1.52
C GLN A 29 -3.78 -3.80 2.07
N LYS A 30 -3.97 -3.00 3.12
CA LYS A 30 -2.86 -2.48 3.92
C LYS A 30 -2.21 -3.65 4.66
N ILE A 31 -0.88 -3.63 4.76
CA ILE A 31 -0.17 -4.58 5.61
C ILE A 31 -0.52 -4.28 7.07
N THR A 32 -1.20 -5.22 7.71
CA THR A 32 -1.61 -5.09 9.12
C THR A 32 -0.43 -5.29 10.06
N THR A 33 -0.55 -4.78 11.29
CA THR A 33 0.45 -5.01 12.34
C THR A 33 0.64 -6.51 12.62
N GLU A 34 -0.43 -7.30 12.54
CA GLU A 34 -0.36 -8.75 12.71
C GLU A 34 0.49 -9.40 11.60
N LEU A 35 0.31 -9.01 10.35
CA LEU A 35 1.11 -9.50 9.23
C LEU A 35 2.57 -9.06 9.36
N LEU A 36 2.82 -7.81 9.78
CA LEU A 36 4.17 -7.33 10.07
C LEU A 36 4.87 -8.18 11.15
N SER A 37 4.18 -8.48 12.25
CA SER A 37 4.72 -9.33 13.31
C SER A 37 5.00 -10.76 12.85
N LYS A 38 4.17 -11.31 11.96
CA LYS A 38 4.43 -12.63 11.34
C LYS A 38 5.70 -12.59 10.49
N ILE A 39 5.84 -11.59 9.62
CA ILE A 39 7.04 -11.43 8.77
C ILE A 39 8.29 -11.35 9.66
N GLU A 40 8.29 -10.45 10.65
CA GLU A 40 9.41 -10.26 11.58
C GLU A 40 9.76 -11.53 12.36
N LYS A 41 8.76 -12.33 12.76
CA LYS A 41 8.99 -13.62 13.43
C LYS A 41 9.73 -14.62 12.54
N PHE A 42 9.41 -14.66 11.24
CA PHE A 42 10.04 -15.60 10.30
C PHE A 42 11.41 -15.14 9.82
N THR A 43 11.57 -13.86 9.52
CA THR A 43 12.82 -13.30 8.97
C THR A 43 13.81 -12.89 10.04
N LYS A 44 13.35 -12.69 11.29
CA LYS A 44 14.10 -12.04 12.39
C LYS A 44 14.55 -10.61 12.06
N GLU A 45 14.03 -10.04 10.98
CA GLU A 45 14.37 -8.71 10.49
C GLU A 45 13.12 -8.00 10.01
N SER A 46 13.00 -6.74 10.41
CA SER A 46 11.93 -5.86 9.96
C SER A 46 12.54 -4.81 9.04
N HIS A 47 12.10 -4.76 7.77
CA HIS A 47 12.54 -3.71 6.86
C HIS A 47 11.85 -2.39 7.24
N PHE A 48 12.59 -1.28 7.32
CA PHE A 48 12.05 -0.01 7.83
C PHE A 48 10.86 0.53 7.02
N MET A 49 10.80 0.26 5.70
CA MET A 49 9.66 0.66 4.85
C MET A 49 8.37 -0.10 5.18
N LEU A 50 8.46 -1.35 5.64
CA LEU A 50 7.30 -2.13 6.10
C LEU A 50 6.72 -1.50 7.37
N ARG A 51 7.59 -1.09 8.32
CA ARG A 51 7.16 -0.38 9.55
C ARG A 51 6.55 0.99 9.28
N ARG A 52 6.95 1.65 8.19
CA ARG A 52 6.42 2.96 7.78
C ARG A 52 5.11 2.88 6.99
N GLY A 53 4.60 1.68 6.71
CA GLY A 53 3.32 1.51 6.02
C GLY A 53 3.34 1.91 4.54
N ILE A 54 4.50 1.80 3.87
CA ILE A 54 4.66 2.20 2.46
C ILE A 54 4.01 1.20 1.49
N PHE A 55 3.88 -0.06 1.89
CA PHE A 55 3.44 -1.14 1.01
C PHE A 55 1.97 -1.55 1.25
N SER A 56 1.32 -1.98 0.18
CA SER A 56 0.07 -2.75 0.21
C SER A 56 0.32 -4.15 -0.37
N HIS A 57 -0.56 -5.10 -0.08
CA HIS A 57 -0.45 -6.47 -0.57
C HIS A 57 -1.78 -6.98 -1.14
N THR A 58 -1.70 -8.09 -1.87
CA THR A 58 -2.87 -8.85 -2.36
C THR A 58 -2.76 -10.27 -1.83
N GLY A 59 -3.86 -10.84 -1.34
CA GLY A 59 -3.84 -12.17 -0.70
C GLY A 59 -3.18 -12.18 0.69
N ILE A 60 -2.84 -13.37 1.18
CA ILE A 60 -2.08 -13.62 2.43
C ILE A 60 -0.71 -14.18 2.05
#